data_AF-A0A965GWH6-F1
#
_entry.id   AF-A0A965GWH6-F1
#
_cell.length_a   1.000
_cell.length_b   1.000
_cell.length_c   1.000
_cell.angle_alpha   90.00
_cell.angle_beta   90.00
_cell.angle_gamma   90.00
#
_symmetry.space_group_name_H-M   'P 1'
#
loop_
_entity.id
_entity.type
_entity.pdbx_description
1 polymer ?
#
loop_
_entity_poly.entity_id
_entity_poly.type
_entity_poly.pdbx_seq_one_letter_code
_entity_poly.pdbx_strand_id
1 'polypeptide(L)'
;MSFLKKLDAPTAPNLPLAPLQFDSRYQEGLNNVLRLYFNRLNNIFQAVLGPNGGQYISCPNGLFFNTADQTFAATNTAYPVVYNATYLNNAVALKSGST
;
A
#
# COMPACT_ATOMS: atom_id res chain seq x y z
N MET A 1 19.11 2.53 -5.94
CA MET A 1 18.53 1.17 -5.77
C MET A 1 17.05 1.33 -5.45
N SER A 2 16.16 1.01 -6.39
CA SER A 2 14.71 1.01 -6.18
C SER A 2 14.26 -0.43 -6.01
N PHE A 3 14.04 -0.87 -4.77
CA PHE A 3 13.47 -2.19 -4.47
C PHE A 3 12.10 -2.08 -3.82
N LEU A 4 11.28 -1.11 -4.27
CA LEU A 4 9.84 -1.20 -4.02
C LEU A 4 9.29 -2.32 -4.89
N LYS A 5 9.17 -3.51 -4.29
CA LYS A 5 8.51 -4.65 -4.91
C LYS A 5 7.03 -4.30 -5.03
N LYS A 6 6.61 -3.86 -6.22
CA LYS A 6 5.21 -3.52 -6.50
C LYS A 6 4.40 -4.78 -6.82
N LEU A 7 3.12 -4.77 -6.48
CA LEU A 7 2.19 -5.81 -6.93
C LEU A 7 1.81 -5.53 -8.38
N ASP A 8 1.93 -6.54 -9.25
CA ASP A 8 1.46 -6.43 -10.63
C ASP A 8 -0.04 -6.70 -10.67
N ALA A 9 -0.82 -5.70 -11.08
CA ALA A 9 -2.24 -5.86 -11.33
C ALA A 9 -2.45 -6.84 -12.51
N PRO A 10 -3.23 -7.91 -12.34
CA PRO A 10 -3.44 -8.88 -13.41
C PRO A 10 -4.31 -8.23 -14.48
N THR A 11 -3.81 -8.22 -15.71
CA THR A 11 -4.61 -7.75 -16.86
C THR A 11 -5.86 -8.62 -17.00
N ALA A 12 -6.96 -8.02 -17.45
CA ALA A 12 -8.17 -8.76 -17.79
C ALA A 12 -7.80 -9.88 -18.80
N PRO A 13 -8.24 -11.12 -18.56
CA PRO A 13 -7.91 -12.23 -19.43
C PRO A 13 -8.64 -12.10 -20.76
N ASN A 14 -7.99 -12.54 -21.85
CA ASN A 14 -8.68 -12.67 -23.13
C ASN A 14 -9.64 -13.87 -23.05
N LEU A 15 -10.94 -13.60 -23.12
CA LEU A 15 -11.96 -14.64 -23.02
C LEU A 15 -12.12 -15.34 -24.37
N PRO A 16 -12.24 -16.68 -24.40
CA PRO A 16 -12.54 -17.40 -25.63
C PRO A 16 -13.86 -16.93 -26.25
N LEU A 17 -13.95 -16.96 -27.59
CA LEU A 17 -15.17 -16.59 -28.32
C LEU A 17 -16.25 -17.66 -28.13
N ALA A 18 -17.47 -17.21 -27.78
CA ALA A 18 -18.59 -18.08 -27.54
C ALA A 18 -19.01 -18.83 -28.82
N PRO A 19 -19.18 -20.16 -28.77
CA PRO A 19 -19.70 -20.94 -29.88
C PRO A 19 -21.22 -20.70 -30.06
N LEU A 20 -21.72 -20.94 -31.28
CA LEU A 20 -23.16 -20.83 -31.61
C LEU A 20 -24.00 -21.94 -30.97
N GLN A 21 -23.38 -23.07 -30.63
CA GLN A 21 -24.01 -24.21 -29.98
C GLN A 21 -23.19 -24.58 -28.75
N PHE A 22 -23.79 -25.31 -27.82
CA PHE A 22 -23.11 -25.77 -26.62
C PHE A 22 -21.90 -26.65 -26.97
N ASP A 23 -20.74 -26.32 -26.41
CA ASP A 23 -19.51 -27.12 -26.49
C ASP A 23 -18.86 -27.18 -25.09
N SER A 24 -18.68 -28.40 -24.57
CA SER A 24 -18.07 -28.62 -23.26
C SER A 24 -16.59 -28.19 -23.23
N ARG A 25 -15.85 -28.35 -24.33
CA ARG A 25 -14.44 -27.96 -24.42
C ARG A 25 -14.27 -26.45 -24.31
N TYR A 26 -15.20 -25.70 -24.90
CA TYR A 26 -15.25 -24.26 -24.74
C TYR A 26 -15.48 -23.87 -23.27
N GLN A 27 -16.44 -24.51 -22.59
CA GLN A 27 -16.74 -24.22 -21.19
C GLN A 27 -15.55 -24.54 -20.26
N GLU A 28 -14.85 -25.65 -20.50
CA GLU A 28 -13.62 -26.02 -19.78
C GLU A 28 -12.50 -24.99 -20.02
N GLY A 29 -12.31 -24.55 -21.26
CA GLY A 29 -11.32 -23.53 -21.62
C GLY A 29 -11.60 -22.20 -20.94
N LEU A 30 -12.85 -21.73 -20.98
CA LEU A 30 -13.31 -20.52 -20.29
C LEU A 30 -13.05 -20.63 -18.77
N ASN A 31 -13.46 -21.72 -18.14
CA ASN A 31 -13.25 -21.94 -16.70
C ASN A 31 -11.77 -21.99 -16.33
N ASN A 32 -10.92 -22.57 -17.18
CA ASN A 32 -9.48 -22.59 -16.94
C ASN A 32 -8.87 -21.18 -16.98
N VAL A 33 -9.25 -20.36 -17.96
CA VAL A 33 -8.80 -18.96 -18.08
C VAL A 33 -9.22 -18.16 -16.83
N LEU A 34 -10.48 -18.30 -16.41
CA LEU A 34 -10.98 -17.64 -15.20
C LEU A 34 -10.26 -18.11 -13.93
N ARG A 35 -10.02 -19.42 -13.80
CA ARG A 35 -9.26 -20.00 -12.69
C ARG A 35 -7.86 -19.41 -12.59
N LEU A 36 -7.13 -19.29 -13.71
CA LEU A 36 -5.80 -18.69 -13.72
C LEU A 36 -5.84 -17.21 -13.30
N TYR A 37 -6.83 -16.46 -13.76
CA TYR A 37 -7.03 -15.07 -13.36
C TYR A 37 -7.31 -14.94 -11.85
N PHE A 38 -8.25 -15.71 -11.32
CA PHE A 38 -8.59 -15.68 -9.89
C PHE A 38 -7.44 -16.16 -9.00
N ASN A 39 -6.63 -17.11 -9.45
CA ASN A 39 -5.43 -17.50 -8.72
C ASN A 39 -4.43 -16.35 -8.60
N ARG A 40 -4.22 -15.55 -9.68
CA ARG A 40 -3.34 -14.37 -9.62
C ARG A 40 -3.89 -13.32 -8.66
N LEU A 41 -5.20 -13.08 -8.70
CA LEU A 41 -5.89 -12.13 -7.82
C LEU A 41 -5.84 -12.58 -6.34
N ASN A 42 -6.02 -13.87 -6.06
CA ASN A 42 -5.89 -14.42 -4.71
C ASN A 42 -4.47 -14.25 -4.14
N ASN A 43 -3.44 -14.46 -4.95
CA ASN A 43 -2.05 -14.24 -4.53
C ASN A 43 -1.80 -12.77 -4.15
N ILE A 44 -2.39 -11.83 -4.88
CA ILE A 44 -2.29 -10.39 -4.58
C ILE A 44 -3.00 -10.08 -3.25
N PHE A 45 -4.20 -10.59 -3.04
CA PHE A 45 -4.91 -10.38 -1.77
C PHE A 45 -4.18 -11.00 -0.59
N GLN A 46 -3.61 -12.19 -0.72
CA GLN A 46 -2.77 -12.76 0.34
C GLN A 46 -1.54 -11.90 0.63
N ALA A 47 -0.93 -11.32 -0.40
CA ALA A 47 0.22 -10.42 -0.23
C ALA A 47 -0.16 -9.11 0.49
N VAL A 48 -1.32 -8.51 0.18
CA VAL A 48 -1.79 -7.25 0.77
C VAL A 48 -2.43 -7.42 2.15
N LEU A 49 -3.14 -8.52 2.37
CA LEU A 49 -3.85 -8.79 3.63
C LEU A 49 -2.98 -9.56 4.63
N GLY A 50 -1.79 -10.00 4.23
CA GLY A 50 -0.82 -10.64 5.12
C GLY A 50 -0.15 -9.66 6.08
N PRO A 51 0.63 -10.15 7.06
CA PRO A 51 1.22 -9.35 8.14
C PRO A 51 2.07 -8.15 7.68
N ASN A 52 2.69 -8.25 6.51
CA ASN A 52 3.54 -7.21 5.92
C ASN A 52 2.93 -6.60 4.65
N GLY A 53 1.61 -6.65 4.47
CA GLY A 53 0.99 -6.21 3.23
C GLY A 53 1.12 -4.72 2.95
N GLY A 54 1.30 -3.91 3.99
CA GLY A 54 1.63 -2.49 3.91
C GLY A 54 2.91 -2.18 3.12
N GLN A 55 3.80 -3.15 2.88
CA GLN A 55 4.98 -2.95 2.04
C GLN A 55 4.65 -2.74 0.55
N TYR A 56 3.49 -3.25 0.11
CA TYR A 56 3.06 -3.24 -1.29
C TYR A 56 2.12 -2.07 -1.62
N ILE A 57 1.63 -1.37 -0.61
CA ILE A 57 0.72 -0.24 -0.71
C ILE A 57 1.37 1.00 -0.08
N SER A 58 1.21 2.17 -0.71
CA SER A 58 1.71 3.41 -0.11
C SER A 58 0.82 3.81 1.05
N CYS A 59 1.32 3.61 2.28
CA CYS A 59 0.68 4.10 3.49
C CYS A 59 1.31 5.44 3.89
N PRO A 60 0.52 6.49 4.20
CA PRO A 60 1.05 7.71 4.81
C PRO A 60 1.85 7.36 6.07
N ASN A 61 3.07 7.86 6.18
CA ASN A 61 3.95 7.60 7.32
C ASN A 61 4.92 8.75 7.56
N GLY A 62 5.46 8.86 8.76
CA GLY A 62 6.44 9.87 9.12
C GLY A 62 7.22 9.49 10.36
N LEU A 63 8.51 9.82 10.39
CA LEU A 63 9.37 9.70 11.57
C LEU A 63 9.99 11.08 11.82
N PHE A 64 9.52 11.70 12.90
CA PHE A 64 9.90 13.03 13.34
C PHE A 64 10.52 12.93 14.73
N PHE A 65 11.65 13.57 14.95
CA PHE A 65 12.30 13.56 16.26
C PHE A 65 12.97 14.90 16.57
N ASN A 66 13.37 15.03 17.83
CA ASN A 66 14.18 16.13 18.31
C ASN A 66 15.46 15.58 18.96
N THR A 67 16.61 16.14 18.59
CA THR A 67 17.91 15.79 19.20
C THR A 67 18.43 16.85 20.16
N ALA A 68 17.75 17.98 20.29
CA ALA A 68 18.14 19.09 21.16
C ALA A 68 17.26 19.15 22.41
N ASP A 69 17.83 19.64 23.51
CA ASP A 69 17.07 19.89 24.74
C ASP A 69 15.97 20.94 24.51
N GLN A 70 14.80 20.72 25.10
CA GLN A 70 13.72 21.69 25.17
C GLN A 70 13.63 22.25 26.58
N THR A 71 13.87 23.54 26.72
CA THR A 71 13.78 24.26 27.99
C THR A 71 12.47 25.03 28.07
N PHE A 72 11.73 24.86 29.16
CA PHE A 72 10.49 25.58 29.44
C PHE A 72 10.69 26.51 30.63
N ALA A 73 10.31 27.78 30.47
CA ALA A 73 10.60 28.82 31.46
C ALA A 73 9.57 28.87 32.61
N ALA A 74 8.39 28.28 32.44
CA ALA A 74 7.30 28.34 33.43
C ALA A 74 6.53 27.01 33.47
N THR A 75 6.08 26.60 34.66
CA THR A 75 5.35 25.34 34.87
C THR A 75 3.85 25.43 34.59
N ASN A 76 3.30 26.65 34.50
CA ASN A 76 1.86 26.91 34.31
C ASN A 76 1.56 27.51 32.92
N THR A 77 2.43 27.29 31.95
CA THR A 77 2.27 27.79 30.57
C THR A 77 2.37 26.60 29.62
N ALA A 78 1.45 26.51 28.65
CA ALA A 78 1.53 25.49 27.62
C ALA A 78 2.63 25.85 26.61
N TYR A 79 3.43 24.87 26.22
CA TYR A 79 4.46 25.01 25.20
C TYR A 79 4.30 23.92 24.13
N PRO A 80 4.54 24.23 22.85
CA PRO A 80 4.53 23.24 21.79
C PRO A 80 5.76 22.33 21.88
N VAL A 81 5.58 21.03 21.57
CA VAL A 81 6.70 20.10 21.40
C VAL A 81 7.31 20.32 20.03
N VAL A 82 8.59 20.72 20.00
CA VAL A 82 9.32 20.98 18.76
C VAL A 82 9.95 19.69 18.23
N TYR A 83 9.86 19.46 16.93
CA TYR A 83 10.61 18.41 16.23
C TYR A 83 11.59 19.08 15.27
N ASN A 84 12.90 18.97 15.56
CA ASN A 84 13.94 19.66 14.79
C ASN A 84 14.44 18.86 13.57
N ALA A 85 14.07 17.57 13.48
CA ALA A 85 14.52 16.67 12.44
C ALA A 85 13.37 15.80 11.90
N THR A 86 13.38 15.60 10.58
CA THR A 86 12.51 14.65 9.85
C THR A 86 13.39 13.63 9.17
N TYR A 87 13.22 12.35 9.51
CA TYR A 87 14.02 11.27 8.93
C TYR A 87 13.35 10.62 7.72
N LEU A 88 12.05 10.42 7.80
CA LEU A 88 11.22 9.96 6.69
C LEU A 88 9.85 10.64 6.79
N ASN A 89 9.26 10.97 5.65
CA ASN A 89 7.91 11.46 5.57
C ASN A 89 7.28 11.09 4.22
N ASN A 90 6.03 10.62 4.26
CA ASN A 90 5.24 10.23 3.10
C ASN A 90 3.79 10.68 3.35
N ALA A 91 3.30 11.63 2.54
CA ALA A 91 1.97 12.22 2.64
C ALA A 91 1.60 12.84 4.02
N VAL A 92 2.57 12.94 4.94
CA VAL A 92 2.48 13.57 6.25
C VAL A 92 3.66 14.51 6.40
N ALA A 93 3.47 15.69 7.01
CA ALA A 93 4.54 16.63 7.29
C ALA A 93 4.26 17.41 8.58
N LEU A 94 5.32 17.83 9.26
CA LEU A 94 5.21 18.76 10.37
C LEU A 94 4.79 20.13 9.85
N LYS A 95 3.78 20.73 10.48
CA LYS A 95 3.43 22.12 10.22
C LYS A 95 4.44 23.03 10.92
N SER A 96 5.19 23.80 10.14
CA SER A 96 6.10 24.80 10.70
C SER A 96 5.29 25.88 11.44
N GLY A 97 5.67 26.18 12.68
CA GLY A 97 5.05 27.26 13.47
C GLY A 97 3.65 26.96 14.02
N SER A 98 3.31 25.70 14.32
CA SER A 98 2.11 25.42 15.13
C SER A 98 2.40 25.77 16.59
N THR A 99 2.14 27.03 16.95
CA THR A 99 2.04 27.52 18.33
C THR A 99 0.79 26.96 19.00
#